data_AF-A0A815MK35-F1
#
_entry.id   AF-A0A815MK35-F1
#
_cell.length_a   1.000
_cell.length_b   1.000
_cell.length_c   1.000
_cell.angle_alpha   90.00
_cell.angle_beta   90.00
_cell.angle_gamma   90.00
#
_symmetry.space_group_name_H-M   'P 1'
#
loop_
_entity.id
_entity.type
_entity.pdbx_description
1 polymer ?
#
loop_
_entity_poly.entity_id
_entity_poly.type
_entity_poly.pdbx_seq_one_letter_code
_entity_poly.pdbx_strand_id
1 'polypeptide(L)'
;MPSGARANEQYQYKLSMAEQIEELRKKRELLAGSQEAYIEQVDLQTDKNKRKIAQLQKENKEKRQKLKELLEGDEKVLNEAFSGRKDERAALKNKTGQAAIQLTNEQLGDLKNRLNSHRHTNATKMKQLEELQTRYDLMVKEAEEAVQTDAGESETAARLRQLENRLDKAELKCTEAVTIQRTYNQIKSHLIQESLTYSNRLDAMETQIRRTQQELHEAQRSALEADLAQKNAKNELKKSEDKVYRERKEREVRLNELKSEAEEKKLHAERVDRRALQRPTSPQEDLKDKLSEQDQTKIDMYENAFSRIKEATGASTMQEVVERFMSQDGTTAHLEKMKEDSEQNVAKLRDEKARLNKEFEEMKYSGEAKTSTGQRILEQAQEKLDESEKRREDNLTKMEKTMKKMIEVKSGIEHLADKLHHLKGTKSQVPTTVISPQSNDYVLDLLGTTEEKLVKLVEELEAKDLQGTLKEMRQLDLQYAGDGRLPAYNTRINPPSTVKGNIYGDDDNAGEDNPECQTRERIKMMGEDLIGLKTKRMKKPKGKK
;
A
#
# COMPACT_ATOMS: atom_id res chain seq x y z
N MET A 1 27.54 40.19 -111.04
CA MET A 1 27.95 41.55 -111.42
C MET A 1 29.20 41.44 -112.29
N PRO A 2 29.29 42.04 -113.49
CA PRO A 2 28.24 42.64 -114.30
C PRO A 2 28.26 42.18 -115.78
N SER A 3 27.19 42.58 -116.49
CA SER A 3 27.09 43.02 -117.89
C SER A 3 27.86 42.28 -118.99
N GLY A 4 27.25 41.85 -120.09
CA GLY A 4 26.05 42.37 -120.73
C GLY A 4 26.30 42.60 -122.23
N ALA A 5 25.20 42.74 -122.96
CA ALA A 5 25.08 43.31 -124.31
C ALA A 5 25.63 42.44 -125.47
N ARG A 6 24.75 41.80 -126.24
CA ARG A 6 24.00 42.34 -127.42
C ARG A 6 24.88 42.33 -128.67
N ALA A 7 24.50 41.54 -129.68
CA ALA A 7 23.82 41.99 -130.92
C ALA A 7 24.80 42.81 -131.79
N ASN A 8 24.95 42.62 -133.08
CA ASN A 8 24.01 42.25 -134.12
C ASN A 8 24.84 42.13 -135.42
N GLU A 9 24.28 41.49 -136.44
CA GLU A 9 24.50 41.79 -137.86
C GLU A 9 25.93 41.84 -138.42
N GLN A 10 26.20 41.00 -139.42
CA GLN A 10 26.83 41.53 -140.63
C GLN A 10 26.42 40.76 -141.88
N TYR A 11 25.95 41.58 -142.83
CA TYR A 11 25.55 41.27 -144.19
C TYR A 11 26.66 40.58 -144.98
N GLN A 12 26.25 39.64 -145.84
CA GLN A 12 27.09 38.96 -146.80
C GLN A 12 27.75 39.93 -147.81
N TYR A 13 29.08 39.98 -147.83
CA TYR A 13 29.85 40.33 -149.02
C TYR A 13 30.23 39.02 -149.74
N LYS A 14 29.75 38.84 -150.98
CA LYS A 14 30.11 37.69 -151.83
C LYS A 14 31.55 37.86 -152.36
N LEU A 15 32.52 37.24 -151.68
CA LEU A 15 33.89 37.04 -152.20
C LEU A 15 33.91 36.05 -153.38
N SER A 16 34.91 36.16 -154.24
CA SER A 16 35.14 35.28 -155.40
C SER A 16 35.41 33.84 -154.97
N MET A 17 34.95 32.85 -155.76
CA MET A 17 35.00 31.42 -155.41
C MET A 17 36.42 30.90 -155.11
N ALA A 18 37.45 31.48 -155.75
CA ALA A 18 38.84 31.10 -155.51
C ALA A 18 39.34 31.57 -154.13
N GLU A 19 38.97 32.78 -153.71
CA GLU A 19 39.33 33.33 -152.40
C GLU A 19 38.58 32.59 -151.29
N GLN A 20 37.32 32.20 -151.51
CA GLN A 20 36.57 31.36 -150.56
C GLN A 20 37.20 29.98 -150.37
N ILE A 21 37.76 29.38 -151.43
CA ILE A 21 38.46 28.08 -151.33
C ILE A 21 39.78 28.21 -150.55
N GLU A 22 40.53 29.30 -150.75
CA GLU A 22 41.78 29.53 -150.04
C GLU A 22 41.57 29.91 -148.57
N GLU A 23 40.52 30.69 -148.29
CA GLU A 23 40.08 31.00 -146.93
C GLU A 23 39.57 29.75 -146.19
N LEU A 24 38.84 28.86 -146.87
CA LEU A 24 38.43 27.56 -146.33
C LEU A 24 39.63 26.62 -146.10
N ARG A 25 40.66 26.65 -146.96
CA ARG A 25 41.91 25.88 -146.75
C ARG A 25 42.68 26.39 -145.54
N LYS A 26 42.89 27.70 -145.41
CA LYS A 26 43.54 28.31 -144.22
C LYS A 26 42.74 28.05 -142.95
N LYS A 27 41.41 28.13 -143.00
CA LYS A 27 40.53 27.81 -141.87
C LYS A 27 40.62 26.35 -141.47
N ARG A 28 40.73 25.43 -142.43
CA ARG A 28 40.93 24.00 -142.16
C ARG A 28 42.30 23.71 -141.55
N GLU A 29 43.35 24.42 -141.99
CA GLU A 29 44.71 24.28 -141.43
C GLU A 29 44.80 24.86 -140.01
N LEU A 30 44.19 26.02 -139.74
CA LEU A 30 44.04 26.57 -138.39
C LEU A 30 43.21 25.66 -137.47
N LEU A 31 42.12 25.08 -137.99
CA LEU A 31 41.32 24.11 -137.24
C LEU A 31 42.11 22.84 -136.94
N ALA A 32 42.88 22.32 -137.90
CA ALA A 32 43.75 21.18 -137.69
C ALA A 32 44.82 21.47 -136.63
N GLY A 33 45.51 22.62 -136.71
CA GLY A 33 46.47 23.04 -135.68
C GLY A 33 45.83 23.28 -134.31
N SER A 34 44.59 23.79 -134.25
CA SER A 34 43.86 23.97 -132.99
C SER A 34 43.40 22.65 -132.38
N GLN A 35 43.00 21.68 -133.21
CA GLN A 35 42.66 20.32 -132.76
C GLN A 35 43.90 19.60 -132.27
N GLU A 36 45.03 19.75 -132.97
CA GLU A 36 46.31 19.15 -132.58
C GLU A 36 46.83 19.75 -131.27
N ALA A 37 46.79 21.08 -131.10
CA ALA A 37 47.15 21.74 -129.84
C ALA A 37 46.19 21.38 -128.68
N TYR A 38 44.89 21.19 -128.96
CA TYR A 38 43.94 20.75 -127.93
C TYR A 38 44.18 19.30 -127.53
N ILE A 39 44.45 18.41 -128.48
CA ILE A 39 44.83 17.01 -128.21
C ILE A 39 46.13 16.99 -127.40
N GLU A 40 47.14 17.76 -127.79
CA GLU A 40 48.40 17.87 -127.06
C GLU A 40 48.20 18.42 -125.63
N GLN A 41 47.33 19.42 -125.45
CA GLN A 41 46.98 19.93 -124.12
C GLN A 41 46.25 18.90 -123.26
N VAL A 42 45.32 18.14 -123.84
CA VAL A 42 44.59 17.05 -123.17
C VAL A 42 45.55 15.92 -122.83
N ASP A 43 46.48 15.57 -123.70
CA ASP A 43 47.50 14.55 -123.47
C ASP A 43 48.47 14.98 -122.37
N LEU A 44 48.96 16.22 -122.40
CA LEU A 44 49.77 16.80 -121.32
C LEU A 44 49.03 16.80 -119.98
N GLN A 45 47.73 17.13 -119.98
CA GLN A 45 46.92 17.13 -118.77
C GLN A 45 46.63 15.70 -118.28
N THR A 46 46.40 14.77 -119.19
CA THR A 46 46.24 13.35 -118.91
C THR A 46 47.53 12.77 -118.32
N ASP A 47 48.68 13.16 -118.84
CA ASP A 47 49.98 12.76 -118.32
C ASP A 47 50.29 13.40 -116.96
N LYS A 48 49.92 14.66 -116.73
CA LYS A 48 49.97 15.29 -115.40
C LYS A 48 49.07 14.55 -114.41
N ASN A 49 47.85 14.18 -114.80
CA ASN A 49 46.91 13.44 -113.97
C ASN A 49 47.42 12.02 -113.67
N LYS A 50 47.95 11.30 -114.67
CA LYS A 50 48.62 10.00 -114.49
C LYS A 50 49.78 10.08 -113.50
N ARG A 51 50.64 11.11 -113.63
CA ARG A 51 51.73 11.37 -112.67
C ARG A 51 51.21 11.64 -111.26
N LYS A 52 50.12 12.40 -111.10
CA LYS A 52 49.54 12.68 -109.78
C LYS A 52 48.90 11.45 -109.14
N ILE A 53 48.18 10.63 -109.92
CA ILE A 53 47.63 9.36 -109.46
C ILE A 53 48.76 8.42 -108.99
N ALA A 54 49.83 8.30 -109.78
CA ALA A 54 50.98 7.50 -109.41
C ALA A 54 51.63 8.00 -108.09
N GLN A 55 51.74 9.32 -107.91
CA GLN A 55 52.21 9.90 -106.66
C GLN A 55 51.31 9.55 -105.48
N LEU A 56 49.98 9.73 -105.60
CA LEU A 56 49.02 9.43 -104.52
C LEU A 56 48.95 7.93 -104.20
N GLN A 57 49.12 7.06 -105.20
CA GLN A 57 49.22 5.62 -104.97
C GLN A 57 50.49 5.25 -104.22
N LYS A 58 51.62 5.89 -104.56
CA LYS A 58 52.88 5.73 -103.82
C LYS A 58 52.73 6.22 -102.37
N GLU A 59 52.17 7.40 -102.15
CA GLU A 59 51.92 7.95 -100.81
C GLU A 59 50.95 7.08 -100.00
N ASN A 60 49.90 6.53 -100.61
CA ASN A 60 49.00 5.59 -99.94
C ASN A 60 49.69 4.27 -99.60
N LYS A 61 50.53 3.75 -100.50
CA LYS A 61 51.34 2.55 -100.23
C LYS A 61 52.30 2.80 -99.07
N GLU A 62 52.98 3.95 -99.05
CA GLU A 62 53.85 4.37 -97.96
C GLU A 62 53.09 4.55 -96.63
N LYS A 63 51.92 5.19 -96.63
CA LYS A 63 51.10 5.34 -95.41
C LYS A 63 50.58 3.99 -94.88
N ARG A 64 50.14 3.09 -95.76
CA ARG A 64 49.74 1.73 -95.38
C ARG A 64 50.91 0.93 -94.81
N GLN A 65 52.10 1.09 -95.40
CA GLN A 65 53.32 0.47 -94.90
C GLN A 65 53.69 1.03 -93.52
N LYS A 66 53.68 2.35 -93.33
CA LYS A 66 53.91 3.00 -92.02
C LYS A 66 52.89 2.56 -90.96
N LEU A 67 51.61 2.45 -91.32
CA LEU A 67 50.58 1.93 -90.41
C LEU A 67 50.88 0.48 -90.01
N LYS A 68 51.29 -0.36 -90.97
CA LYS A 68 51.66 -1.74 -90.71
C LYS A 68 52.88 -1.84 -89.79
N GLU A 69 53.92 -1.04 -90.05
CA GLU A 69 55.13 -0.97 -89.21
C GLU A 69 54.80 -0.53 -87.77
N LEU A 70 53.90 0.44 -87.59
CA LEU A 70 53.45 0.88 -86.26
C LEU A 70 52.64 -0.20 -85.53
N LEU A 71 51.72 -0.88 -86.23
CA LEU A 71 50.93 -1.98 -85.63
C LEU A 71 51.80 -3.19 -85.29
N GLU A 72 52.77 -3.54 -86.14
CA GLU A 72 53.76 -4.58 -85.85
C GLU A 72 54.68 -4.19 -84.69
N GLY A 73 55.00 -2.89 -84.56
CA GLY A 73 55.72 -2.34 -83.42
C GLY A 73 54.94 -2.49 -82.11
N ASP A 74 53.67 -2.08 -82.10
CA ASP A 74 52.75 -2.24 -80.97
C ASP A 74 52.58 -3.72 -80.59
N GLU A 75 52.41 -4.61 -81.57
CA GLU A 75 52.30 -6.06 -81.33
C GLU A 75 53.58 -6.63 -80.70
N LYS A 76 54.77 -6.19 -81.12
CA LYS A 76 56.04 -6.63 -80.52
C LYS A 76 56.15 -6.22 -79.06
N VAL A 77 55.83 -4.97 -78.75
CA VAL A 77 55.85 -4.43 -77.37
C VAL A 77 54.85 -5.18 -76.48
N LEU A 78 53.64 -5.44 -76.97
CA LEU A 78 52.64 -6.23 -76.24
C LEU A 78 53.09 -7.68 -76.05
N ASN A 79 53.71 -8.29 -77.06
CA ASN A 79 54.21 -9.67 -76.95
C ASN A 79 55.35 -9.81 -75.93
N GLU A 80 56.22 -8.81 -75.82
CA GLU A 80 57.33 -8.79 -74.85
C GLU A 80 56.79 -8.58 -73.42
N ALA A 81 55.92 -7.58 -73.22
CA ALA A 81 55.37 -7.24 -71.91
C ALA A 81 54.48 -8.34 -71.31
N PHE A 82 53.74 -9.10 -72.14
CA PHE A 82 52.83 -10.17 -71.70
C PHE A 82 53.37 -11.59 -71.96
N SER A 83 54.70 -11.75 -72.09
CA SER A 83 55.35 -13.03 -72.42
C SER A 83 55.00 -14.20 -71.49
N GLY A 84 54.61 -13.94 -70.23
CA GLY A 84 54.15 -14.94 -69.25
C GLY A 84 52.63 -15.05 -69.05
N ARG A 85 51.81 -14.20 -69.69
CA ARG A 85 50.36 -14.09 -69.43
C ARG A 85 49.55 -14.33 -70.71
N LYS A 86 49.32 -15.61 -71.02
CA LYS A 86 48.70 -16.05 -72.28
C LYS A 86 47.28 -15.52 -72.47
N ASP A 87 46.50 -15.43 -71.40
CA ASP A 87 45.09 -15.00 -71.45
C ASP A 87 44.94 -13.49 -71.65
N GLU A 88 45.76 -12.70 -70.93
CA GLU A 88 45.84 -11.24 -71.10
C GLU A 88 46.36 -10.88 -72.51
N ARG A 89 47.33 -11.66 -73.01
CA ARG A 89 47.86 -11.52 -74.37
C ARG A 89 46.78 -11.77 -75.43
N ALA A 90 45.92 -12.77 -75.25
CA ALA A 90 44.84 -13.07 -76.19
C ALA A 90 43.80 -11.93 -76.26
N ALA A 91 43.50 -11.30 -75.12
CA ALA A 91 42.56 -10.18 -75.02
C ALA A 91 43.08 -8.86 -75.62
N LEU A 92 44.40 -8.78 -75.88
CA LEU A 92 45.10 -7.59 -76.39
C LEU A 92 45.49 -7.69 -77.87
N LYS A 93 45.12 -8.78 -78.55
CA LYS A 93 45.40 -8.97 -79.98
C LYS A 93 44.68 -7.90 -80.83
N ASN A 94 45.40 -7.27 -81.76
CA ASN A 94 44.92 -6.19 -82.63
C ASN A 94 44.54 -4.87 -81.91
N LYS A 95 44.94 -4.68 -80.65
CA LYS A 95 44.74 -3.41 -79.92
C LYS A 95 46.02 -2.59 -79.94
N THR A 96 45.87 -1.27 -79.92
CA THR A 96 47.01 -0.35 -79.77
C THR A 96 47.58 -0.44 -78.35
N GLY A 97 48.85 -0.08 -78.18
CA GLY A 97 49.48 -0.07 -76.85
C GLY A 97 48.71 0.76 -75.81
N GLN A 98 48.08 1.86 -76.21
CA GLN A 98 47.25 2.70 -75.33
C GLN A 98 45.97 2.01 -74.85
N ALA A 99 45.28 1.30 -75.74
CA ALA A 99 44.09 0.54 -75.38
C ALA A 99 44.41 -0.62 -74.43
N ALA A 100 45.62 -1.20 -74.56
CA ALA A 100 46.10 -2.21 -73.62
C ALA A 100 46.29 -1.64 -72.21
N ILE A 101 46.92 -0.47 -72.10
CA ILE A 101 47.12 0.23 -70.81
C ILE A 101 45.77 0.50 -70.14
N GLN A 102 44.80 1.04 -70.89
CA GLN A 102 43.45 1.31 -70.36
C GLN A 102 42.78 0.05 -69.82
N LEU A 103 42.78 -1.04 -70.58
CA LEU A 103 42.18 -2.31 -70.14
C LEU A 103 42.89 -2.87 -68.90
N THR A 104 44.22 -2.83 -68.85
CA THR A 104 44.95 -3.28 -67.66
C THR A 104 44.71 -2.39 -66.44
N ASN A 105 44.51 -1.08 -66.64
CA ASN A 105 44.18 -0.15 -65.57
C ASN A 105 42.77 -0.39 -65.02
N GLU A 106 41.80 -0.69 -65.88
CA GLU A 106 40.45 -1.11 -65.47
C GLU A 106 40.49 -2.39 -64.65
N GLN A 107 41.22 -3.41 -65.12
CA GLN A 107 41.43 -4.66 -64.39
C GLN A 107 42.14 -4.45 -63.04
N LEU A 108 43.15 -3.56 -63.00
CA LEU A 108 43.82 -3.18 -61.76
C LEU A 108 42.85 -2.47 -60.80
N GLY A 109 41.98 -1.60 -61.32
CA GLY A 109 40.92 -0.93 -60.58
C GLY A 109 39.96 -1.95 -59.95
N ASP A 110 39.49 -2.92 -60.72
CA ASP A 110 38.61 -4.00 -60.24
C ASP A 110 39.28 -4.85 -59.17
N LEU A 111 40.55 -5.24 -59.36
CA LEU A 111 41.31 -5.98 -58.37
C LEU A 111 41.52 -5.17 -57.08
N LYS A 112 41.78 -3.87 -57.19
CA LYS A 112 41.92 -2.97 -56.04
C LYS A 112 40.59 -2.82 -55.30
N ASN A 113 39.47 -2.72 -56.02
CA ASN A 113 38.13 -2.67 -55.44
C ASN A 113 37.80 -3.97 -54.69
N ARG A 114 38.11 -5.14 -55.28
CA ARG A 114 37.97 -6.44 -54.62
C ARG A 114 38.85 -6.54 -53.37
N LEU A 115 40.10 -6.09 -53.44
CA LEU A 115 41.01 -6.07 -52.28
C LEU A 115 40.47 -5.17 -51.17
N ASN A 116 39.97 -3.98 -51.51
CA ASN A 116 39.38 -3.06 -50.55
C ASN A 116 38.11 -3.65 -49.91
N SER A 117 37.27 -4.32 -50.69
CA SER A 117 36.10 -5.06 -50.18
C SER A 117 36.53 -6.15 -49.19
N HIS A 118 37.52 -6.97 -49.55
CA HIS A 118 38.04 -8.00 -48.63
C HIS A 118 38.65 -7.40 -47.36
N ARG A 119 39.43 -6.32 -47.46
CA ARG A 119 39.97 -5.60 -46.29
C ARG A 119 38.86 -5.09 -45.39
N HIS A 120 37.81 -4.50 -45.96
CA HIS A 120 36.66 -4.06 -45.17
C HIS A 120 35.97 -5.23 -44.47
N THR A 121 35.69 -6.34 -45.18
CA THR A 121 35.08 -7.53 -44.57
C THR A 121 35.95 -8.16 -43.48
N ASN A 122 37.28 -8.08 -43.61
CA ASN A 122 38.18 -8.57 -42.58
C ASN A 122 38.18 -7.65 -41.36
N ALA A 123 38.25 -6.33 -41.58
CA ALA A 123 38.17 -5.35 -40.50
C ALA A 123 36.85 -5.42 -39.72
N THR A 124 35.71 -5.64 -40.39
CA THR A 124 34.41 -5.81 -39.71
C THR A 124 34.37 -7.09 -38.89
N LYS A 125 34.89 -8.21 -39.42
CA LYS A 125 34.99 -9.47 -38.68
C LYS A 125 35.93 -9.38 -37.47
N MET A 126 37.05 -8.68 -37.60
CA MET A 126 37.99 -8.46 -36.49
C MET A 126 37.32 -7.66 -35.37
N LYS A 127 36.59 -6.59 -35.69
CA LYS A 127 35.81 -5.84 -34.69
C LYS A 127 34.75 -6.71 -34.01
N GLN A 128 34.05 -7.55 -34.77
CA GLN A 128 33.08 -8.49 -34.20
C GLN A 128 33.74 -9.52 -33.27
N LEU A 129 34.95 -9.98 -33.57
CA LEU A 129 35.71 -10.87 -32.70
C LEU A 129 36.13 -10.17 -31.40
N GLU A 130 36.61 -8.92 -31.47
CA GLU A 130 36.95 -8.11 -30.29
C GLU A 130 35.71 -7.85 -29.41
N GLU A 131 34.57 -7.50 -30.03
CA GLU A 131 33.30 -7.34 -29.32
C GLU A 131 32.83 -8.65 -28.66
N LEU A 132 33.03 -9.79 -29.32
CA LEU A 132 32.64 -11.09 -28.77
C LEU A 132 33.57 -11.50 -27.63
N GLN A 133 34.87 -11.24 -27.76
CA GLN A 133 35.87 -11.52 -26.73
C GLN A 133 35.64 -10.66 -25.48
N THR A 134 35.37 -9.36 -25.65
CA THR A 134 35.06 -8.46 -24.51
C THR A 134 33.77 -8.88 -23.79
N ARG A 135 32.75 -9.33 -24.52
CA ARG A 135 31.53 -9.91 -23.90
C ARG A 135 31.83 -11.21 -23.17
N TYR A 136 32.65 -12.09 -23.74
CA TYR A 136 33.05 -13.33 -23.07
C TYR A 136 33.78 -13.05 -21.76
N ASP A 137 34.77 -12.15 -21.77
CA ASP A 137 35.52 -11.76 -20.56
C ASP A 137 34.60 -11.14 -19.49
N LEU A 138 33.58 -10.39 -19.92
CA LEU A 138 32.58 -9.84 -19.02
C LEU A 138 31.73 -10.95 -18.36
N MET A 139 31.26 -11.91 -19.16
CA MET A 139 30.45 -13.03 -18.67
C MET A 139 31.24 -13.92 -17.71
N VAL A 140 32.54 -14.14 -17.95
CA VAL A 140 33.40 -14.88 -17.02
C VAL A 140 33.51 -14.17 -15.68
N LYS A 141 33.74 -12.84 -15.67
CA LYS A 141 33.76 -12.06 -14.43
C LYS A 141 32.43 -12.08 -13.69
N GLU A 142 31.32 -11.96 -14.41
CA GLU A 142 29.98 -12.04 -13.81
C GLU A 142 29.70 -13.43 -13.23
N ALA A 143 30.16 -14.50 -13.88
CA ALA A 143 30.06 -15.85 -13.35
C ALA A 143 30.93 -16.04 -12.09
N GLU A 144 32.14 -15.48 -12.07
CA GLU A 144 33.01 -15.47 -10.88
C GLU A 144 32.37 -14.70 -9.72
N GLU A 145 31.82 -13.52 -9.97
CA GLU A 145 31.08 -12.72 -8.98
C GLU A 145 29.86 -13.48 -8.45
N ALA A 146 29.09 -14.13 -9.34
CA ALA A 146 27.94 -14.95 -8.97
C ALA A 146 28.33 -16.12 -8.06
N VAL A 147 29.41 -16.84 -8.40
CA VAL A 147 29.95 -17.93 -7.55
C VAL A 147 30.42 -17.40 -6.20
N GLN A 148 31.07 -16.23 -6.15
CA GLN A 148 31.48 -15.60 -4.88
C GLN A 148 30.30 -15.14 -4.03
N THR A 149 29.21 -14.69 -4.65
CA THR A 149 27.97 -14.37 -3.94
C THR A 149 27.30 -15.61 -3.37
N ASP A 150 27.28 -16.72 -4.11
CA ASP A 150 26.67 -17.98 -3.67
C ASP A 150 27.50 -18.67 -2.57
N ALA A 151 28.83 -18.59 -2.67
CA ALA A 151 29.74 -19.02 -1.61
C ALA A 151 29.67 -18.15 -0.34
N GLY A 152 28.99 -17.00 -0.39
CA GLY A 152 28.78 -16.11 0.75
C GLY A 152 30.01 -15.32 1.19
N GLU A 153 31.03 -15.25 0.34
CA GLU A 153 32.26 -14.48 0.57
C GLU A 153 32.18 -13.06 -0.01
N SER A 154 31.17 -12.79 -0.83
CA SER A 154 30.92 -11.45 -1.36
C SER A 154 30.41 -10.47 -0.28
N GLU A 155 30.91 -9.24 -0.31
CA GLU A 155 30.49 -8.16 0.58
C GLU A 155 28.97 -7.91 0.49
N THR A 156 28.38 -8.10 -0.70
CA THR A 156 26.93 -7.96 -0.91
C THR A 156 26.14 -9.03 -0.17
N ALA A 157 26.63 -10.28 -0.16
CA ALA A 157 26.00 -11.39 0.58
C ALA A 157 26.10 -11.17 2.09
N ALA A 158 27.22 -10.64 2.59
CA ALA A 158 27.37 -10.28 4.00
C ALA A 158 26.40 -9.15 4.41
N ARG A 159 26.26 -8.12 3.57
CA ARG A 159 25.28 -7.04 3.79
C ARG A 159 23.84 -7.57 3.76
N LEU A 160 23.51 -8.47 2.83
CA LEU A 160 22.18 -9.10 2.75
C LEU A 160 21.85 -9.86 4.04
N ARG A 161 22.75 -10.72 4.52
CA ARG A 161 22.59 -11.45 5.79
C ARG A 161 22.40 -10.51 6.98
N GLN A 162 23.12 -9.37 7.02
CA GLN A 162 22.94 -8.38 8.09
C GLN A 162 21.57 -7.70 8.03
N LEU A 163 21.06 -7.40 6.83
CA LEU A 163 19.74 -6.83 6.64
C LEU A 163 18.64 -7.84 7.00
N GLU A 164 18.78 -9.10 6.59
CA GLU A 164 17.88 -10.19 6.96
C GLU A 164 17.82 -10.37 8.48
N ASN A 165 18.96 -10.47 9.16
CA ASN A 165 19.01 -10.56 10.63
C ASN A 165 18.37 -9.34 11.32
N ARG A 166 18.51 -8.15 10.74
CA ARG A 166 17.88 -6.93 11.28
C ARG A 166 16.37 -6.94 11.08
N LEU A 167 15.90 -7.48 9.95
CA LEU A 167 14.48 -7.67 9.67
C LEU A 167 13.87 -8.69 10.63
N ASP A 168 14.47 -9.87 10.77
CA ASP A 168 14.00 -10.90 11.70
C ASP A 168 13.91 -10.37 13.14
N LYS A 169 14.91 -9.57 13.56
CA LYS A 169 14.88 -8.92 14.88
C LYS A 169 13.77 -7.88 15.01
N ALA A 170 13.42 -7.18 13.94
CA ALA A 170 12.30 -6.24 13.94
C ALA A 170 10.97 -6.98 14.00
N GLU A 171 10.82 -8.08 13.24
CA GLU A 171 9.63 -8.93 13.26
C GLU A 171 9.40 -9.55 14.64
N LEU A 172 10.44 -10.11 15.27
CA LEU A 172 10.35 -10.61 16.64
C LEU A 172 9.86 -9.52 17.61
N LYS A 173 10.43 -8.31 17.56
CA LYS A 173 9.97 -7.18 18.38
C LYS A 173 8.52 -6.79 18.10
N CYS A 174 8.09 -6.81 16.84
CA CYS A 174 6.70 -6.52 16.49
C CYS A 174 5.75 -7.60 17.04
N THR A 175 6.10 -8.88 16.92
CA THR A 175 5.28 -9.95 17.49
C THR A 175 5.21 -9.87 19.01
N GLU A 176 6.33 -9.58 19.69
CA GLU A 176 6.37 -9.33 21.14
C GLU A 176 5.53 -8.10 21.54
N ALA A 177 5.60 -7.01 20.79
CA ALA A 177 4.77 -5.84 21.05
C ALA A 177 3.27 -6.16 20.92
N VAL A 178 2.88 -6.98 19.95
CA VAL A 178 1.49 -7.44 19.77
C VAL A 178 1.04 -8.35 20.92
N THR A 179 1.90 -9.27 21.38
CA THR A 179 1.55 -10.13 22.53
C THR A 179 1.41 -9.31 23.81
N ILE A 180 2.31 -8.36 24.05
CA ILE A 180 2.21 -7.40 25.17
C ILE A 180 0.94 -6.55 25.07
N GLN A 181 0.61 -6.05 23.88
CA GLN A 181 -0.63 -5.29 23.69
C GLN A 181 -1.87 -6.14 23.99
N ARG A 182 -1.87 -7.41 23.58
CA ARG A 182 -2.97 -8.35 23.88
C ARG A 182 -3.11 -8.56 25.39
N THR A 183 -2.01 -8.75 26.13
CA THR A 183 -2.08 -8.92 27.59
C THR A 183 -2.56 -7.64 28.29
N TYR A 184 -2.10 -6.46 27.88
CA TYR A 184 -2.62 -5.19 28.41
C TYR A 184 -4.11 -5.00 28.13
N ASN A 185 -4.57 -5.37 26.93
CA ASN A 185 -5.99 -5.31 26.60
C ASN A 185 -6.82 -6.28 27.47
N GLN A 186 -6.32 -7.48 27.76
CA GLN A 186 -6.98 -8.41 28.67
C GLN A 186 -7.05 -7.85 30.10
N ILE A 187 -5.95 -7.27 30.61
CA ILE A 187 -5.93 -6.61 31.92
C ILE A 187 -6.94 -5.46 31.95
N LYS A 188 -6.98 -4.63 30.90
CA LYS A 188 -7.96 -3.54 30.78
C LYS A 188 -9.40 -4.06 30.80
N SER A 189 -9.70 -5.11 30.03
CA SER A 189 -11.03 -5.73 30.03
C SER A 189 -11.42 -6.26 31.41
N HIS A 190 -10.50 -6.91 32.12
CA HIS A 190 -10.73 -7.39 33.48
C HIS A 190 -11.00 -6.24 34.45
N LEU A 191 -10.20 -5.17 34.40
CA LEU A 191 -10.39 -3.99 35.24
C LEU A 191 -11.73 -3.31 34.96
N ILE A 192 -12.17 -3.24 33.70
CA ILE A 192 -13.49 -2.72 33.35
C ILE A 192 -14.59 -3.61 33.94
N GLN A 193 -14.48 -4.94 33.80
CA GLN A 193 -15.44 -5.87 34.40
C GLN A 193 -15.51 -5.74 35.92
N GLU A 194 -14.37 -5.66 36.61
CA GLU A 194 -14.33 -5.42 38.06
C GLU A 194 -14.96 -4.07 38.43
N SER A 195 -14.68 -3.01 37.66
CA SER A 195 -15.24 -1.69 37.92
C SER A 195 -16.77 -1.67 37.88
N LEU A 196 -17.37 -2.46 37.00
CA LEU A 196 -18.83 -2.62 36.91
C LEU A 196 -19.41 -3.33 38.14
N THR A 197 -18.64 -4.20 38.81
CA THR A 197 -19.11 -4.90 40.02
C THR A 197 -19.04 -4.05 41.28
N TYR A 198 -18.20 -3.01 41.31
CA TYR A 198 -18.01 -2.20 42.52
C TYR A 198 -19.28 -1.47 42.96
N SER A 199 -20.09 -0.94 42.02
CA SER A 199 -21.38 -0.30 42.38
C SER A 199 -22.30 -1.29 43.09
N ASN A 200 -22.49 -2.48 42.51
CA ASN A 200 -23.36 -3.50 43.11
C ASN A 200 -22.85 -3.94 44.49
N ARG A 201 -21.53 -4.05 44.67
CA ARG A 201 -20.93 -4.39 45.97
C ARG A 201 -21.11 -3.27 46.99
N LEU A 202 -20.98 -2.01 46.57
CA LEU A 202 -21.26 -0.84 47.42
C LEU A 202 -22.72 -0.80 47.82
N ASP A 203 -23.65 -0.98 46.89
CA ASP A 203 -25.10 -1.03 47.16
C ASP A 203 -25.45 -2.18 48.12
N ALA A 204 -24.83 -3.35 47.96
CA ALA A 204 -24.99 -4.47 48.88
C ALA A 204 -24.46 -4.15 50.29
N MET A 205 -23.31 -3.47 50.40
CA MET A 205 -22.77 -3.04 51.70
C MET A 205 -23.64 -1.93 52.32
N GLU A 206 -24.13 -0.96 51.55
CA GLU A 206 -25.03 0.08 52.03
C GLU A 206 -26.34 -0.50 52.55
N THR A 207 -26.94 -1.45 51.83
CA THR A 207 -28.17 -2.12 52.26
C THR A 207 -27.95 -2.93 53.53
N GLN A 208 -26.81 -3.59 53.69
CA GLN A 208 -26.45 -4.26 54.95
C GLN A 208 -26.29 -3.26 56.10
N ILE A 209 -25.63 -2.12 55.88
CA ILE A 209 -25.49 -1.07 56.90
C ILE A 209 -26.87 -0.52 57.31
N ARG A 210 -27.76 -0.28 56.34
CA ARG A 210 -29.12 0.20 56.66
C ARG A 210 -29.92 -0.83 57.47
N ARG A 211 -29.79 -2.12 57.16
CA ARG A 211 -30.43 -3.21 57.94
C ARG A 211 -29.89 -3.26 59.37
N THR A 212 -28.57 -3.25 59.55
CA THR A 212 -27.99 -3.30 60.89
C THR A 212 -28.29 -2.04 61.71
N GLN A 213 -28.40 -0.87 61.08
CA GLN A 213 -28.89 0.34 61.74
C GLN A 213 -30.35 0.21 62.19
N GLN A 214 -31.22 -0.38 61.36
CA GLN A 214 -32.62 -0.64 61.74
C GLN A 214 -32.70 -1.65 62.90
N GLU A 215 -31.96 -2.76 62.82
CA GLU A 215 -31.87 -3.76 63.90
C GLU A 215 -31.36 -3.12 65.21
N LEU A 216 -30.36 -2.24 65.14
CA LEU A 216 -29.86 -1.50 66.30
C LEU A 216 -30.94 -0.59 66.90
N HIS A 217 -31.69 0.14 66.06
CA HIS A 217 -32.79 0.98 66.52
C HIS A 217 -33.92 0.17 67.15
N GLU A 218 -34.24 -1.01 66.61
CA GLU A 218 -35.20 -1.94 67.21
C GLU A 218 -34.73 -2.46 68.55
N ALA A 219 -33.46 -2.89 68.65
CA ALA A 219 -32.85 -3.32 69.90
C ALA A 219 -32.84 -2.20 70.96
N GLN A 220 -32.54 -0.96 70.57
CA GLN A 220 -32.61 0.21 71.46
C GLN A 220 -34.04 0.49 71.95
N ARG A 221 -35.04 0.38 71.07
CA ARG A 221 -36.46 0.53 71.45
C ARG A 221 -36.87 -0.56 72.43
N SER A 222 -36.53 -1.81 72.15
CA SER A 222 -36.82 -2.95 73.02
C SER A 222 -36.13 -2.81 74.39
N ALA A 223 -34.88 -2.34 74.41
CA ALA A 223 -34.16 -2.07 75.66
C ALA A 223 -34.85 -0.97 76.49
N LEU A 224 -35.30 0.12 75.86
CA LEU A 224 -36.01 1.20 76.55
C LEU A 224 -37.36 0.73 77.09
N GLU A 225 -38.08 -0.09 76.34
CA GLU A 225 -39.33 -0.72 76.78
C GLU A 225 -39.09 -1.66 77.97
N ALA A 226 -38.05 -2.50 77.92
CA ALA A 226 -37.65 -3.37 79.03
C ALA A 226 -37.28 -2.57 80.29
N ASP A 227 -36.58 -1.44 80.13
CA ASP A 227 -36.19 -0.54 81.22
C ASP A 227 -37.42 0.12 81.87
N LEU A 228 -38.39 0.54 81.06
CA LEU A 228 -39.67 1.09 81.52
C LEU A 228 -40.52 0.03 82.22
N ALA A 229 -40.59 -1.19 81.67
CA ALA A 229 -41.26 -2.32 82.31
C ALA A 229 -40.61 -2.66 83.67
N GLN A 230 -39.28 -2.64 83.76
CA GLN A 230 -38.57 -2.86 85.03
C GLN A 230 -38.89 -1.76 86.05
N LYS A 231 -38.92 -0.49 85.64
CA LYS A 231 -39.29 0.64 86.53
C LYS A 231 -40.73 0.52 87.00
N ASN A 232 -41.65 0.13 86.12
CA ASN A 232 -43.05 -0.10 86.48
C ASN A 232 -43.20 -1.26 87.48
N ALA A 233 -42.56 -2.40 87.22
CA ALA A 233 -42.56 -3.55 88.13
C ALA A 233 -41.96 -3.19 89.51
N LYS A 234 -40.86 -2.43 89.56
CA LYS A 234 -40.28 -1.93 90.82
C LYS A 234 -41.23 -1.01 91.57
N ASN A 235 -41.93 -0.11 90.86
CA ASN A 235 -42.91 0.78 91.46
C ASN A 235 -44.14 0.03 91.98
N GLU A 236 -44.62 -0.97 91.26
CA GLU A 236 -45.73 -1.84 91.70
C GLU A 236 -45.33 -2.66 92.92
N LEU A 237 -44.13 -3.25 92.91
CA LEU A 237 -43.57 -3.96 94.06
C LEU A 237 -43.53 -3.04 95.29
N LYS A 238 -42.96 -1.84 95.16
CA LYS A 238 -42.90 -0.86 96.26
C LYS A 238 -44.29 -0.50 96.79
N LYS A 239 -45.27 -0.25 95.91
CA LYS A 239 -46.66 0.03 96.32
C LYS A 239 -47.27 -1.16 97.08
N SER A 240 -46.99 -2.38 96.65
CA SER A 240 -47.47 -3.60 97.31
C SER A 240 -46.79 -3.81 98.68
N GLU A 241 -45.48 -3.56 98.79
CA GLU A 241 -44.73 -3.60 100.05
C GLU A 241 -45.25 -2.55 101.03
N ASP A 242 -45.47 -1.31 100.58
CA ASP A 242 -46.05 -0.23 101.40
C ASP A 242 -47.48 -0.56 101.87
N LYS A 243 -48.27 -1.26 101.05
CA LYS A 243 -49.60 -1.75 101.43
C LYS A 243 -49.49 -2.82 102.51
N VAL A 244 -48.63 -3.82 102.33
CA VAL A 244 -48.40 -4.90 103.31
C VAL A 244 -47.86 -4.33 104.62
N TYR A 245 -46.95 -3.35 104.56
CA TYR A 245 -46.42 -2.68 105.74
C TYR A 245 -47.50 -1.92 106.50
N ARG A 246 -48.36 -1.16 105.81
CA ARG A 246 -49.51 -0.48 106.42
C ARG A 246 -50.49 -1.46 107.06
N GLU A 247 -50.87 -2.52 106.34
CA GLU A 247 -51.74 -3.57 106.89
C GLU A 247 -51.11 -4.25 108.12
N ARG A 248 -49.80 -4.52 108.10
CA ARG A 248 -49.08 -5.08 109.26
C ARG A 248 -49.11 -4.13 110.45
N LYS A 249 -48.86 -2.84 110.23
CA LYS A 249 -48.91 -1.82 111.28
C LYS A 249 -50.31 -1.66 111.86
N GLU A 250 -51.35 -1.63 111.02
CA GLU A 250 -52.75 -1.62 111.46
C GLU A 250 -53.11 -2.87 112.25
N ARG A 251 -52.67 -4.06 111.80
CA ARG A 251 -52.87 -5.31 112.54
C ARG A 251 -52.14 -5.28 113.88
N GLU A 252 -50.93 -4.74 113.95
CA GLU A 252 -50.17 -4.62 115.19
C GLU A 252 -50.85 -3.66 116.17
N VAL A 253 -51.37 -2.52 115.69
CA VAL A 253 -52.17 -1.60 116.51
C VAL A 253 -53.42 -2.29 117.03
N ARG A 254 -54.22 -2.93 116.16
CA ARG A 254 -55.42 -3.68 116.58
C ARG A 254 -55.09 -4.81 117.55
N LEU A 255 -53.97 -5.50 117.35
CA LEU A 255 -53.53 -6.58 118.22
C LEU A 255 -53.06 -6.05 119.58
N ASN A 256 -52.41 -4.88 119.63
CA ASN A 256 -52.06 -4.21 120.87
C ASN A 256 -53.28 -3.64 121.59
N GLU A 257 -54.26 -3.08 120.87
CA GLU A 257 -55.57 -2.68 121.42
C GLU A 257 -56.28 -3.88 122.05
N LEU A 258 -56.39 -4.99 121.33
CA LEU A 258 -56.97 -6.24 121.85
C LEU A 258 -56.17 -6.81 123.02
N LYS A 259 -54.83 -6.71 123.02
CA LYS A 259 -54.00 -7.09 124.16
C LYS A 259 -54.26 -6.20 125.37
N SER A 260 -54.36 -4.88 125.18
CA SER A 260 -54.67 -3.93 126.25
C SER A 260 -56.06 -4.21 126.82
N GLU A 261 -57.07 -4.39 125.96
CA GLU A 261 -58.40 -4.80 126.39
C GLU A 261 -58.40 -6.17 127.08
N ALA A 262 -57.59 -7.13 126.60
CA ALA A 262 -57.47 -8.43 127.23
C ALA A 262 -56.71 -8.35 128.56
N GLU A 263 -55.73 -7.47 128.72
CA GLU A 263 -55.05 -7.19 129.98
C GLU A 263 -55.97 -6.44 130.95
N GLU A 264 -56.76 -5.48 130.49
CA GLU A 264 -57.81 -4.82 131.27
C GLU A 264 -58.88 -5.81 131.69
N LYS A 265 -59.36 -6.67 130.78
CA LYS A 265 -60.29 -7.76 131.07
C LYS A 265 -59.64 -8.85 131.91
N LYS A 266 -58.32 -9.06 131.85
CA LYS A 266 -57.60 -9.98 132.74
C LYS A 266 -57.41 -9.36 134.12
N LEU A 267 -57.20 -8.05 134.25
CA LEU A 267 -57.20 -7.34 135.52
C LEU A 267 -58.61 -7.26 136.11
N HIS A 268 -59.63 -7.13 135.26
CA HIS A 268 -61.04 -7.16 135.66
C HIS A 268 -61.48 -8.59 135.98
N ALA A 269 -61.05 -9.59 135.22
CA ALA A 269 -61.22 -11.00 135.51
C ALA A 269 -60.41 -11.40 136.74
N GLU A 270 -59.21 -10.90 137.00
CA GLU A 270 -58.50 -11.14 138.27
C GLU A 270 -59.24 -10.49 139.45
N ARG A 271 -59.99 -9.40 139.19
CA ARG A 271 -60.93 -8.76 140.13
C ARG A 271 -62.28 -9.49 140.25
N VAL A 272 -62.71 -10.25 139.24
CA VAL A 272 -64.01 -10.96 139.12
C VAL A 272 -63.87 -12.48 139.34
N ASP A 273 -62.69 -13.06 139.19
CA ASP A 273 -62.32 -14.47 139.45
C ASP A 273 -62.00 -14.66 140.95
N ARG A 274 -61.95 -13.54 141.70
CA ARG A 274 -62.17 -13.49 143.15
C ARG A 274 -63.67 -13.43 143.52
N ARG A 275 -64.60 -13.41 142.55
CA ARG A 275 -66.08 -13.41 142.72
C ARG A 275 -66.82 -14.10 141.56
N ALA A 276 -66.86 -15.43 141.67
CA ALA A 276 -67.82 -16.36 141.03
C ALA A 276 -67.60 -16.67 139.53
N LEU A 277 -67.26 -17.92 139.19
CA LEU A 277 -68.12 -19.12 139.08
C LEU A 277 -69.27 -19.01 138.05
N GLN A 278 -69.16 -19.89 137.04
CA GLN A 278 -70.24 -20.62 136.32
C GLN A 278 -71.13 -19.89 135.28
N ARG A 279 -70.84 -20.18 133.99
CA ARG A 279 -71.65 -20.95 132.99
C ARG A 279 -73.19 -20.69 132.88
N PRO A 280 -73.85 -21.10 131.77
CA PRO A 280 -73.71 -20.86 130.32
C PRO A 280 -75.11 -20.69 129.64
N THR A 281 -75.28 -21.14 128.38
CA THR A 281 -76.52 -21.35 127.55
C THR A 281 -76.88 -20.17 126.61
N SER A 282 -76.83 -20.24 125.26
CA SER A 282 -77.34 -21.13 124.17
C SER A 282 -78.68 -20.62 123.56
N PRO A 283 -79.17 -21.11 122.39
CA PRO A 283 -79.32 -20.32 121.14
C PRO A 283 -80.78 -20.20 120.63
N GLN A 284 -81.04 -19.39 119.59
CA GLN A 284 -82.31 -19.33 118.81
C GLN A 284 -81.99 -19.38 117.30
N GLU A 285 -82.53 -20.34 116.54
CA GLU A 285 -83.84 -20.37 115.82
C GLU A 285 -83.85 -19.42 114.61
N ASP A 286 -83.76 -19.95 113.38
CA ASP A 286 -84.83 -20.42 112.49
C ASP A 286 -85.57 -19.28 111.77
N LEU A 287 -85.63 -19.31 110.43
CA LEU A 287 -86.78 -18.86 109.63
C LEU A 287 -86.60 -19.20 108.13
N LYS A 288 -87.59 -19.94 107.64
CA LYS A 288 -87.88 -20.30 106.24
C LYS A 288 -88.38 -19.09 105.46
N ASP A 289 -88.22 -19.10 104.13
CA ASP A 289 -89.18 -18.42 103.26
C ASP A 289 -89.39 -19.12 101.89
N LYS A 290 -90.60 -18.93 101.37
CA LYS A 290 -91.32 -19.69 100.33
C LYS A 290 -91.01 -19.17 98.92
N LEU A 291 -91.03 -20.05 97.89
CA LEU A 291 -90.95 -19.66 96.48
C LEU A 291 -92.24 -20.05 95.73
N SER A 292 -92.63 -19.22 94.76
CA SER A 292 -93.92 -19.21 94.04
C SER A 292 -93.90 -20.07 92.76
N GLU A 293 -95.05 -20.65 92.40
CA GLU A 293 -95.23 -21.60 91.27
C GLU A 293 -94.87 -21.03 89.87
N GLN A 294 -94.72 -19.71 89.73
CA GLN A 294 -94.33 -19.10 88.45
C GLN A 294 -92.82 -19.17 88.17
N ASP A 295 -92.00 -19.33 89.21
CA ASP A 295 -90.55 -19.52 89.08
C ASP A 295 -90.21 -20.97 88.71
N GLN A 296 -91.01 -21.94 89.17
CA GLN A 296 -90.83 -23.37 88.87
C GLN A 296 -90.88 -23.66 87.36
N THR A 297 -91.84 -23.11 86.62
CA THR A 297 -91.99 -23.39 85.18
C THR A 297 -90.85 -22.82 84.31
N LYS A 298 -90.27 -21.68 84.72
CA LYS A 298 -89.07 -21.13 84.07
C LYS A 298 -87.85 -21.98 84.42
N ILE A 299 -87.74 -22.45 85.65
CA ILE A 299 -86.70 -23.38 86.08
C ILE A 299 -86.77 -24.67 85.25
N ASP A 300 -87.94 -25.24 85.04
CA ASP A 300 -88.13 -26.46 84.23
C ASP A 300 -87.79 -26.25 82.73
N MET A 301 -88.09 -25.07 82.18
CA MET A 301 -87.71 -24.72 80.80
C MET A 301 -86.20 -24.58 80.66
N TYR A 302 -85.55 -23.92 81.62
CA TYR A 302 -84.10 -23.80 81.64
C TYR A 302 -83.44 -25.16 81.89
N GLU A 303 -83.94 -25.99 82.81
CA GLU A 303 -83.43 -27.36 83.04
C GLU A 303 -83.52 -28.25 81.80
N ASN A 304 -84.60 -28.14 81.02
CA ASN A 304 -84.73 -28.88 79.76
C ASN A 304 -83.74 -28.38 78.69
N ALA A 305 -83.54 -27.07 78.56
CA ALA A 305 -82.52 -26.51 77.67
C ALA A 305 -81.10 -26.92 78.12
N PHE A 306 -80.85 -26.92 79.43
CA PHE A 306 -79.58 -27.35 80.02
C PHE A 306 -79.30 -28.83 79.81
N SER A 307 -80.32 -29.69 79.92
CA SER A 307 -80.17 -31.13 79.66
C SER A 307 -79.80 -31.41 78.21
N ARG A 308 -80.38 -30.68 77.25
CA ARG A 308 -80.01 -30.81 75.82
C ARG A 308 -78.58 -30.35 75.54
N ILE A 309 -78.14 -29.25 76.15
CA ILE A 309 -76.76 -28.77 76.02
C ILE A 309 -75.78 -29.77 76.64
N LYS A 310 -76.12 -30.33 77.81
CA LYS A 310 -75.35 -31.35 78.50
C LYS A 310 -75.19 -32.62 77.66
N GLU A 311 -76.26 -33.10 77.03
CA GLU A 311 -76.20 -34.24 76.10
C GLU A 311 -75.37 -33.94 74.85
N ALA A 312 -75.55 -32.78 74.22
CA ALA A 312 -74.83 -32.43 72.98
C ALA A 312 -73.32 -32.20 73.19
N THR A 313 -72.93 -31.73 74.38
CA THR A 313 -71.52 -31.48 74.74
C THR A 313 -70.86 -32.66 75.46
N GLY A 314 -71.63 -33.69 75.83
CA GLY A 314 -71.14 -34.88 76.53
C GLY A 314 -70.52 -34.61 77.90
N ALA A 315 -70.84 -33.47 78.53
CA ALA A 315 -70.28 -33.04 79.81
C ALA A 315 -71.16 -33.51 80.99
N SER A 316 -70.57 -33.81 82.13
CA SER A 316 -71.31 -34.37 83.28
C SER A 316 -71.96 -33.31 84.17
N THR A 317 -71.49 -32.05 84.09
CA THR A 317 -71.96 -30.94 84.93
C THR A 317 -71.96 -29.63 84.14
N MET A 318 -72.88 -28.71 84.45
CA MET A 318 -72.99 -27.41 83.75
C MET A 318 -71.68 -26.59 83.80
N GLN A 319 -70.96 -26.66 84.91
CA GLN A 319 -69.68 -25.99 85.07
C GLN A 319 -68.63 -26.52 84.08
N GLU A 320 -68.65 -27.82 83.77
CA GLU A 320 -67.75 -28.45 82.80
C GLU A 320 -68.07 -28.00 81.36
N VAL A 321 -69.36 -27.80 81.02
CA VAL A 321 -69.76 -27.22 79.73
C VAL A 321 -69.19 -25.81 79.58
N VAL A 322 -69.37 -24.97 80.60
CA VAL A 322 -68.90 -23.58 80.58
C VAL A 322 -67.38 -23.54 80.51
N GLU A 323 -66.68 -24.36 81.28
CA GLU A 323 -65.22 -24.42 81.28
C GLU A 323 -64.67 -24.89 79.92
N ARG A 324 -65.30 -25.90 79.30
CA ARG A 324 -64.92 -26.34 77.94
C ARG A 324 -65.18 -25.26 76.89
N PHE A 325 -66.33 -24.58 76.92
CA PHE A 325 -66.62 -23.46 76.01
C PHE A 325 -65.60 -22.32 76.19
N MET A 326 -65.34 -21.91 77.43
CA MET A 326 -64.35 -20.87 77.73
C MET A 326 -62.93 -21.27 77.31
N SER A 327 -62.57 -22.56 77.40
CA SER A 327 -61.29 -23.07 76.92
C SER A 327 -61.19 -23.15 75.40
N GLN A 328 -62.32 -23.37 74.71
CA GLN A 328 -62.39 -23.51 73.26
C GLN A 328 -62.44 -22.17 72.54
N ASP A 329 -63.02 -21.11 73.14
CA ASP A 329 -63.08 -19.77 72.55
C ASP A 329 -61.72 -19.21 72.13
N GLY A 330 -60.66 -19.46 72.93
CA GLY A 330 -59.31 -19.06 72.55
C GLY A 330 -58.75 -19.85 71.34
N THR A 331 -59.11 -21.13 71.24
CA THR A 331 -58.65 -22.02 70.16
C THR A 331 -59.39 -21.72 68.86
N THR A 332 -60.69 -21.42 68.92
CA THR A 332 -61.49 -21.02 67.75
C THR A 332 -61.03 -19.68 67.20
N ALA A 333 -60.80 -18.68 68.07
CA ALA A 333 -60.26 -17.37 67.65
C ALA A 333 -58.87 -17.51 67.01
N HIS A 334 -58.01 -18.40 67.53
CA HIS A 334 -56.70 -18.65 66.94
C HIS A 334 -56.79 -19.33 65.56
N LEU A 335 -57.66 -20.33 65.40
CA LEU A 335 -57.88 -21.01 64.12
C LEU A 335 -58.50 -20.07 63.08
N GLU A 336 -59.42 -19.19 63.49
CA GLU A 336 -60.02 -18.19 62.63
C GLU A 336 -58.98 -17.18 62.14
N LYS A 337 -58.10 -16.71 63.03
CA LYS A 337 -56.95 -15.88 62.65
C LYS A 337 -56.00 -16.61 61.70
N MET A 338 -55.68 -17.87 61.96
CA MET A 338 -54.80 -18.67 61.09
C MET A 338 -55.44 -18.90 59.71
N LYS A 339 -56.76 -19.04 59.65
CA LYS A 339 -57.52 -19.11 58.40
C LYS A 339 -57.44 -17.79 57.65
N GLU A 340 -57.69 -16.65 58.31
CA GLU A 340 -57.55 -15.32 57.69
C GLU A 340 -56.13 -15.07 57.17
N ASP A 341 -55.10 -15.38 57.95
CA ASP A 341 -53.70 -15.24 57.54
C ASP A 341 -53.38 -16.12 56.31
N SER A 342 -53.92 -17.35 56.28
CA SER A 342 -53.77 -18.26 55.14
C SER A 342 -54.50 -17.75 53.89
N GLU A 343 -55.71 -17.23 54.04
CA GLU A 343 -56.49 -16.63 52.94
C GLU A 343 -55.78 -15.39 52.37
N GLN A 344 -55.23 -14.53 53.23
CA GLN A 344 -54.42 -13.38 52.80
C GLN A 344 -53.16 -13.82 52.06
N ASN A 345 -52.47 -14.86 52.53
CA ASN A 345 -51.29 -15.37 51.85
C ASN A 345 -51.62 -15.98 50.48
N VAL A 346 -52.74 -16.70 50.36
CA VAL A 346 -53.22 -17.21 49.07
C VAL A 346 -53.56 -16.06 48.11
N ALA A 347 -54.18 -14.99 48.59
CA ALA A 347 -54.46 -13.81 47.79
C ALA A 347 -53.17 -13.15 47.27
N LYS A 348 -52.19 -12.89 48.15
CA LYS A 348 -50.87 -12.34 47.78
C LYS A 348 -50.16 -13.19 46.74
N LEU A 349 -50.16 -14.51 46.91
CA LEU A 349 -49.52 -15.44 45.95
C LEU A 349 -50.24 -15.45 44.59
N ARG A 350 -51.57 -15.29 44.57
CA ARG A 350 -52.32 -15.15 43.30
C ARG A 350 -51.98 -13.85 42.59
N ASP A 351 -51.87 -12.74 43.31
CA ASP A 351 -51.50 -11.45 42.74
C ASP A 351 -50.06 -11.47 42.22
N GLU A 352 -49.13 -12.07 42.96
CA GLU A 352 -47.74 -12.22 42.53
C GLU A 352 -47.62 -13.13 41.31
N LYS A 353 -48.38 -14.23 41.24
CA LYS A 353 -48.47 -15.08 40.06
C LYS A 353 -49.02 -14.32 38.85
N ALA A 354 -50.06 -13.50 39.04
CA ALA A 354 -50.62 -12.69 37.96
C ALA A 354 -49.61 -11.64 37.46
N ARG A 355 -48.87 -10.99 38.37
CA ARG A 355 -47.81 -10.04 38.03
C ARG A 355 -46.69 -10.73 37.24
N LEU A 356 -46.18 -11.86 37.73
CA LEU A 356 -45.11 -12.62 37.08
C LEU A 356 -45.53 -13.13 35.70
N ASN A 357 -46.78 -13.59 35.54
CA ASN A 357 -47.29 -14.00 34.24
C ASN A 357 -47.34 -12.83 33.24
N LYS A 358 -47.74 -11.64 33.68
CA LYS A 358 -47.76 -10.45 32.83
C LYS A 358 -46.35 -10.05 32.41
N GLU A 359 -45.38 -10.04 33.33
CA GLU A 359 -43.97 -9.77 33.03
C GLU A 359 -43.41 -10.82 32.06
N PHE A 360 -43.79 -12.09 32.20
CA PHE A 360 -43.39 -13.15 31.28
C PHE A 360 -43.97 -12.96 29.88
N GLU A 361 -45.24 -12.58 29.76
CA GLU A 361 -45.87 -12.27 28.46
C GLU A 361 -45.19 -11.07 27.80
N GLU A 362 -44.93 -9.99 28.55
CA GLU A 362 -44.19 -8.82 28.07
C GLU A 362 -42.78 -9.20 27.60
N MET A 363 -42.06 -10.05 28.33
CA MET A 363 -40.74 -10.56 27.92
C MET A 363 -40.81 -11.45 26.67
N LYS A 364 -41.78 -12.36 26.60
CA LYS A 364 -41.95 -13.28 25.47
C LYS A 364 -42.22 -12.52 24.17
N TYR A 365 -43.15 -11.56 24.20
CA TYR A 365 -43.53 -10.82 22.99
C TYR A 365 -42.59 -9.64 22.67
N SER A 366 -41.94 -9.02 23.66
CA SER A 366 -40.97 -7.93 23.39
C SER A 366 -39.57 -8.44 23.01
N GLY A 367 -39.16 -9.61 23.50
CA GLY A 367 -37.87 -10.22 23.17
C GLY A 367 -37.77 -10.63 21.70
N GLU A 368 -38.85 -11.19 21.15
CA GLU A 368 -38.90 -11.63 19.76
C GLU A 368 -38.91 -10.44 18.77
N ALA A 369 -39.66 -9.38 19.11
CA ALA A 369 -39.68 -8.13 18.34
C ALA A 369 -38.32 -7.40 18.34
N LYS A 370 -37.62 -7.36 19.49
CA LYS A 370 -36.27 -6.76 19.58
C LYS A 370 -35.23 -7.58 18.82
N THR A 371 -35.35 -8.90 18.80
CA THR A 371 -34.43 -9.78 18.07
C THR A 371 -34.60 -9.64 16.56
N SER A 372 -35.84 -9.61 16.07
CA SER A 372 -36.15 -9.32 14.66
C SER A 372 -35.65 -7.94 14.21
N THR A 373 -35.86 -6.91 15.05
CA THR A 373 -35.39 -5.55 14.74
C THR A 373 -33.87 -5.48 14.75
N GLY A 374 -33.20 -6.17 15.67
CA GLY A 374 -31.74 -6.27 15.74
C GLY A 374 -31.14 -6.97 14.53
N GLN A 375 -31.73 -8.08 14.08
CA GLN A 375 -31.32 -8.77 12.86
C GLN A 375 -31.45 -7.88 11.62
N ARG A 376 -32.55 -7.14 11.49
CA ARG A 376 -32.74 -6.19 10.37
C ARG A 376 -31.70 -5.06 10.38
N ILE A 377 -31.34 -4.55 11.56
CA ILE A 377 -30.29 -3.52 11.68
C ILE A 377 -28.92 -4.09 11.30
N LEU A 378 -28.62 -5.34 11.69
CA LEU A 378 -27.39 -6.02 11.30
C LEU A 378 -27.31 -6.23 9.79
N GLU A 379 -28.41 -6.65 9.16
CA GLU A 379 -28.49 -6.83 7.72
C GLU A 379 -28.28 -5.51 6.97
N GLN A 380 -28.91 -4.42 7.43
CA GLN A 380 -28.69 -3.08 6.86
C GLN A 380 -27.26 -2.56 7.09
N ALA A 381 -26.64 -2.90 8.23
CA ALA A 381 -25.25 -2.55 8.49
C ALA A 381 -24.30 -3.34 7.60
N GLN A 382 -24.59 -4.62 7.35
CA GLN A 382 -23.82 -5.47 6.44
C GLN A 382 -23.94 -4.98 4.99
N GLU A 383 -25.14 -4.64 4.53
CA GLU A 383 -25.35 -4.11 3.18
C GLU A 383 -24.57 -2.80 2.96
N LYS A 384 -24.59 -1.88 3.94
CA LYS A 384 -23.79 -0.66 3.90
C LYS A 384 -22.29 -0.91 3.91
N LEU A 385 -21.84 -1.95 4.62
CA LEU A 385 -20.44 -2.34 4.63
C LEU A 385 -20.03 -2.84 3.24
N ASP A 386 -20.80 -3.74 2.65
CA ASP A 386 -20.55 -4.31 1.33
C ASP A 386 -20.56 -3.21 0.23
N GLU A 387 -21.49 -2.24 0.31
CA GLU A 387 -21.49 -1.06 -0.57
C GLU A 387 -20.25 -0.19 -0.41
N SER A 388 -19.81 0.04 0.84
CA SER A 388 -18.60 0.81 1.14
C SER A 388 -17.35 0.10 0.63
N GLU A 389 -17.28 -1.22 0.78
CA GLU A 389 -16.18 -2.05 0.28
C GLU A 389 -16.09 -2.04 -1.24
N LYS A 390 -17.22 -2.21 -1.95
CA LYS A 390 -17.27 -2.06 -3.41
C LYS A 390 -16.82 -0.68 -3.85
N ARG A 391 -17.29 0.38 -3.18
CA ARG A 391 -16.88 1.75 -3.50
C ARG A 391 -15.38 1.96 -3.27
N ARG A 392 -14.80 1.35 -2.23
CA ARG A 392 -13.36 1.38 -1.97
C ARG A 392 -12.58 0.68 -3.08
N GLU A 393 -13.03 -0.48 -3.53
CA GLU A 393 -12.39 -1.24 -4.61
C GLU A 393 -12.46 -0.48 -5.95
N ASP A 394 -13.62 0.09 -6.28
CA ASP A 394 -13.77 0.95 -7.46
C ASP A 394 -12.85 2.18 -7.41
N ASN A 395 -12.69 2.79 -6.24
CA ASN A 395 -11.78 3.93 -6.08
C ASN A 395 -10.32 3.51 -6.18
N LEU A 396 -9.95 2.34 -5.65
CA LEU A 396 -8.60 1.79 -5.78
C LEU A 396 -8.26 1.54 -7.26
N THR A 397 -9.13 0.88 -8.01
CA THR A 397 -8.90 0.61 -9.43
C THR A 397 -8.86 1.90 -10.26
N LYS A 398 -9.67 2.91 -9.92
CA LYS A 398 -9.58 4.25 -10.53
C LYS A 398 -8.24 4.91 -10.22
N MET A 399 -7.78 4.84 -8.97
CA MET A 399 -6.50 5.40 -8.53
C MET A 399 -5.31 4.73 -9.23
N GLU A 400 -5.32 3.40 -9.37
CA GLU A 400 -4.29 2.66 -10.10
C GLU A 400 -4.24 3.06 -11.58
N LYS A 401 -5.42 3.21 -12.21
CA LYS A 401 -5.52 3.70 -13.60
C LYS A 401 -4.99 5.12 -13.74
N THR A 402 -5.30 6.04 -12.82
CA THR A 402 -4.78 7.41 -12.88
C THR A 402 -3.29 7.46 -12.57
N MET A 403 -2.80 6.65 -11.65
CA MET A 403 -1.37 6.54 -11.35
C MET A 403 -0.58 6.01 -12.55
N LYS A 404 -1.08 4.98 -13.25
CA LYS A 404 -0.46 4.49 -14.48
C LYS A 404 -0.39 5.56 -15.56
N LYS A 405 -1.49 6.29 -15.80
CA LYS A 405 -1.50 7.44 -16.72
C LYS A 405 -0.51 8.53 -16.29
N MET A 406 -0.40 8.80 -15.00
CA MET A 406 0.55 9.80 -14.47
C MET A 406 2.00 9.39 -14.69
N ILE A 407 2.32 8.10 -14.55
CA ILE A 407 3.66 7.56 -14.87
C ILE A 407 3.95 7.69 -16.38
N GLU A 408 2.98 7.34 -17.23
CA GLU A 408 3.10 7.50 -18.70
C GLU A 408 3.35 8.98 -19.07
N VAL A 409 2.59 9.90 -18.48
CA VAL A 409 2.78 11.36 -18.67
C VAL A 409 4.15 11.82 -18.17
N LYS A 410 4.58 11.40 -16.97
CA LYS A 410 5.90 11.74 -16.43
C LYS A 410 7.02 11.29 -17.38
N SER A 411 6.98 10.04 -17.83
CA SER A 411 7.96 9.51 -18.79
C SER A 411 7.94 10.26 -20.12
N GLY A 412 6.75 10.62 -20.62
CA GLY A 412 6.60 11.41 -21.84
C GLY A 412 7.22 12.81 -21.72
N ILE A 413 7.04 13.48 -20.57
CA ILE A 413 7.62 14.79 -20.29
C ILE A 413 9.14 14.70 -20.14
N GLU A 414 9.66 13.68 -19.43
CA GLU A 414 11.10 13.41 -19.33
C GLU A 414 11.72 13.20 -20.71
N HIS A 415 11.11 12.38 -21.56
CA HIS A 415 11.58 12.18 -22.94
C HIS A 415 11.54 13.45 -23.79
N LEU A 416 10.53 14.31 -23.62
CA LEU A 416 10.47 15.61 -24.29
C LEU A 416 11.57 16.54 -23.79
N ALA A 417 11.79 16.60 -22.47
CA ALA A 417 12.86 17.40 -21.87
C ALA A 417 14.25 16.98 -22.35
N ASP A 418 14.51 15.67 -22.45
CA ASP A 418 15.76 15.13 -22.99
C ASP A 418 16.00 15.57 -24.44
N LYS A 419 14.97 15.46 -25.29
CA LYS A 419 15.08 15.90 -26.71
C LYS A 419 15.33 17.40 -26.84
N LEU A 420 14.81 18.19 -25.92
CA LEU A 420 14.95 19.65 -25.90
C LEU A 420 16.16 20.12 -25.07
N HIS A 421 17.00 19.20 -24.56
CA HIS A 421 18.12 19.54 -23.70
C HIS A 421 19.13 20.48 -24.39
N HIS A 422 19.29 20.35 -25.71
CA HIS A 422 20.21 21.15 -26.52
C HIS A 422 19.75 22.60 -26.76
N LEU A 423 18.47 22.91 -26.49
CA LEU A 423 17.94 24.26 -26.62
C LEU A 423 18.21 25.04 -25.33
N LYS A 424 18.88 26.20 -25.46
CA LYS A 424 19.13 27.09 -24.32
C LYS A 424 17.81 27.75 -23.90
N GLY A 425 17.35 27.43 -22.69
CA GLY A 425 16.20 28.06 -22.06
C GLY A 425 16.33 29.59 -22.01
N THR A 426 15.20 30.28 -21.95
CA THR A 426 15.16 31.73 -21.71
C THR A 426 15.73 31.91 -20.32
N LYS A 427 16.69 32.81 -20.14
CA LYS A 427 17.15 33.15 -18.79
C LYS A 427 16.02 33.87 -18.07
N SER A 428 15.04 33.13 -17.58
CA SER A 428 14.05 33.65 -16.64
C SER A 428 14.76 33.80 -15.29
N GLN A 429 14.72 35.00 -14.73
CA GLN A 429 15.50 35.43 -13.55
C GLN A 429 14.96 34.89 -12.22
N VAL A 430 14.35 33.69 -12.20
CA VAL A 430 13.86 33.10 -10.96
C VAL A 430 14.71 31.87 -10.64
N PRO A 431 15.37 31.79 -9.47
CA PRO A 431 16.13 30.61 -9.11
C PRO A 431 15.16 29.44 -8.97
N THR A 432 15.18 28.52 -9.92
CA THR A 432 14.42 27.27 -9.88
C THR A 432 14.87 26.50 -8.64
N THR A 433 14.00 26.40 -7.64
CA THR A 433 14.23 25.55 -6.48
C THR A 433 14.47 24.14 -6.98
N VAL A 434 15.58 23.50 -6.57
CA VAL A 434 15.89 22.12 -6.94
C VAL A 434 14.87 21.21 -6.28
N ILE A 435 13.78 20.92 -6.99
CA ILE A 435 12.70 20.07 -6.55
C ILE A 435 13.13 18.61 -6.74
N SER A 436 12.94 17.78 -5.72
CA SER A 436 13.36 16.38 -5.73
C SER A 436 12.71 15.61 -6.90
N PRO A 437 13.47 14.79 -7.67
CA PRO A 437 12.95 13.96 -8.78
C PRO A 437 11.82 12.99 -8.40
N GLN A 438 11.64 12.75 -7.09
CA GLN A 438 10.62 11.87 -6.52
C GLN A 438 9.32 12.60 -6.17
N SER A 439 9.33 13.94 -6.17
CA SER A 439 8.13 14.73 -5.90
C SER A 439 7.27 14.88 -7.15
N ASN A 440 5.95 15.01 -6.97
CA ASN A 440 5.03 15.27 -8.07
C ASN A 440 5.26 16.66 -8.69
N ASP A 441 5.78 17.61 -7.90
CA ASP A 441 6.04 18.98 -8.32
C ASP A 441 7.21 19.07 -9.32
N TYR A 442 8.10 18.07 -9.34
CA TYR A 442 9.18 17.94 -10.33
C TYR A 442 8.64 17.82 -11.76
N VAL A 443 7.53 17.10 -11.94
CA VAL A 443 6.93 16.90 -13.28
C VAL A 443 6.34 18.21 -13.80
N LEU A 444 5.76 19.03 -12.92
CA LEU A 444 5.18 20.33 -13.28
C LEU A 444 6.26 21.34 -13.67
N ASP A 445 7.36 21.39 -12.92
CA ASP A 445 8.52 22.23 -13.25
C ASP A 445 9.18 21.79 -14.57
N LEU A 446 9.38 20.47 -14.74
CA LEU A 446 9.91 19.92 -15.99
C LEU A 446 8.98 20.24 -17.17
N LEU A 447 7.67 20.12 -16.98
CA LEU A 447 6.69 20.49 -18.00
C LEU A 447 6.80 21.97 -18.39
N GLY A 448 6.87 22.88 -17.40
CA GLY A 448 7.05 24.31 -17.65
C GLY A 448 8.34 24.63 -18.42
N THR A 449 9.46 24.01 -18.04
CA THR A 449 10.73 24.19 -18.77
C THR A 449 10.68 23.62 -20.19
N THR A 450 9.97 22.51 -20.41
CA THR A 450 9.77 21.96 -21.77
C THR A 450 8.88 22.86 -22.62
N GLU A 451 7.84 23.45 -22.05
CA GLU A 451 6.94 24.37 -22.72
C GLU A 451 7.69 25.62 -23.19
N GLU A 452 8.47 26.26 -22.31
CA GLU A 452 9.30 27.42 -22.68
C GLU A 452 10.27 27.11 -23.83
N LYS A 453 10.91 25.94 -23.79
CA LYS A 453 11.84 25.51 -24.84
C LYS A 453 11.12 25.20 -26.16
N LEU A 454 9.92 24.63 -26.11
CA LEU A 454 9.10 24.37 -27.29
C LEU A 454 8.63 25.65 -27.94
N VAL A 455 8.17 26.63 -27.16
CA VAL A 455 7.74 27.94 -27.67
C VAL A 455 8.89 28.62 -28.42
N LYS A 456 10.10 28.64 -27.84
CA LYS A 456 11.30 29.14 -28.52
C LYS A 456 11.63 28.40 -29.81
N LEU A 457 11.52 27.07 -29.79
CA LEU A 457 11.76 26.27 -30.99
C LEU A 457 10.78 26.66 -32.10
N VAL A 458 9.51 26.89 -31.76
CA VAL A 458 8.50 27.36 -32.71
C VAL A 458 8.85 28.75 -33.24
N GLU A 459 9.22 29.69 -32.38
CA GLU A 459 9.66 31.04 -32.79
C GLU A 459 10.91 31.00 -33.71
N GLU A 460 11.91 30.17 -33.38
CA GLU A 460 13.11 29.99 -34.21
C GLU A 460 12.83 29.31 -35.56
N LEU A 461 11.81 28.44 -35.62
CA LEU A 461 11.37 27.78 -36.85
C LEU A 461 10.52 28.69 -37.72
N GLU A 462 9.70 29.56 -37.14
CA GLU A 462 8.93 30.57 -37.89
C GLU A 462 9.84 31.60 -38.58
N ALA A 463 10.99 31.90 -38.00
CA ALA A 463 11.98 32.82 -38.57
C ALA A 463 12.83 32.21 -39.72
N LYS A 464 12.72 30.89 -39.99
CA LYS A 464 13.52 30.18 -41.00
C LYS A 464 12.66 29.66 -42.14
N ASP A 465 13.19 29.71 -43.37
CA ASP A 465 12.58 29.01 -44.50
C ASP A 465 12.72 27.49 -44.33
N LEU A 466 11.69 26.87 -43.76
CA LEU A 466 11.59 25.44 -43.51
C LEU A 466 11.73 24.62 -44.80
N GLN A 467 11.28 25.14 -45.94
CA GLN A 467 11.30 24.40 -47.20
C GLN A 467 12.70 24.41 -47.83
N GLY A 468 13.42 25.52 -47.74
CA GLY A 468 14.83 25.64 -48.12
C GLY A 468 15.74 24.78 -47.25
N THR A 469 15.60 24.89 -45.93
CA THR A 469 16.41 24.12 -44.97
C THR A 469 16.15 22.60 -45.05
N LEU A 470 14.91 22.16 -45.27
CA LEU A 470 14.62 20.74 -45.54
C LEU A 470 15.23 20.23 -46.85
N LYS A 471 15.32 21.07 -47.89
CA LYS A 471 16.01 20.71 -49.14
C LYS A 471 17.52 20.61 -48.93
N GLU A 472 18.11 21.53 -48.18
CA GLU A 472 19.54 21.50 -47.82
C GLU A 472 19.87 20.28 -46.95
N MET A 473 19.03 19.94 -45.95
CA MET A 473 19.19 18.71 -45.16
C MET A 473 19.08 17.46 -46.03
N ARG A 474 18.11 17.38 -46.95
CA ARG A 474 18.02 16.25 -47.90
C ARG A 474 19.24 16.17 -48.82
N GLN A 475 19.80 17.30 -49.22
CA GLN A 475 20.96 17.36 -50.10
C GLN A 475 22.25 16.98 -49.34
N LEU A 476 22.36 17.39 -48.07
CA LEU A 476 23.39 16.93 -47.13
C LEU A 476 23.26 15.44 -46.81
N ASP A 477 22.05 14.92 -46.65
CA ASP A 477 21.80 13.48 -46.44
C ASP A 477 22.15 12.66 -47.69
N LEU A 478 21.89 13.19 -48.88
CA LEU A 478 22.34 12.59 -50.15
C LEU A 478 23.87 12.62 -50.28
N GLN A 479 24.54 13.68 -49.82
CA GLN A 479 26.01 13.75 -49.76
C GLN A 479 26.59 12.78 -48.72
N TYR A 480 26.00 12.68 -47.52
CA TYR A 480 26.40 11.74 -46.48
C TYR A 480 26.15 10.27 -46.90
N ALA A 481 25.05 9.99 -47.61
CA ALA A 481 24.79 8.68 -48.21
C ALA A 481 25.80 8.29 -49.29
N GLY A 482 26.34 9.27 -50.04
CA GLY A 482 27.43 9.07 -50.99
C GLY A 482 28.79 8.80 -50.33
N ASP A 483 29.04 9.36 -49.14
CA ASP A 483 30.27 9.18 -48.36
C ASP A 483 30.24 7.99 -47.38
N GLY A 484 29.14 7.23 -47.36
CA GLY A 484 29.00 6.03 -46.52
C GLY A 484 29.02 6.30 -45.00
N ARG A 485 28.95 7.57 -44.58
CA ARG A 485 28.77 7.96 -43.19
C ARG A 485 27.34 8.44 -43.02
N LEU A 486 26.64 7.91 -42.03
CA LEU A 486 25.29 8.37 -41.70
C LEU A 486 25.37 9.69 -40.89
N PRO A 487 24.38 10.58 -41.02
CA PRO A 487 24.31 11.80 -40.24
C PRO A 487 24.27 11.52 -38.73
N ALA A 488 24.92 12.35 -37.92
CA ALA A 488 25.09 12.16 -36.47
C ALA A 488 23.79 12.13 -35.66
N TYR A 489 22.68 12.60 -36.24
CA TYR A 489 21.36 12.63 -35.61
C TYR A 489 20.50 11.38 -35.91
N ASN A 490 20.93 10.52 -36.85
CA ASN A 490 20.31 9.22 -37.07
C ASN A 490 20.95 8.19 -36.14
N THR A 491 20.44 8.10 -34.93
CA THR A 491 20.72 7.00 -34.00
C THR A 491 20.05 5.74 -34.53
N ARG A 492 20.85 4.80 -35.04
CA ARG A 492 20.44 3.39 -35.08
C ARG A 492 20.08 3.03 -33.64
N ILE A 493 18.85 2.56 -33.42
CA ILE A 493 18.47 1.94 -32.15
C ILE A 493 19.30 0.66 -32.05
N ASN A 494 20.39 0.72 -31.29
CA ASN A 494 21.07 -0.47 -30.84
C ASN A 494 20.20 -1.09 -29.74
N PRO A 495 19.73 -2.35 -29.87
CA PRO A 495 19.22 -3.07 -28.71
C PRO A 495 20.31 -3.08 -27.63
N PRO A 496 19.93 -3.01 -26.34
CA PRO A 496 20.86 -2.65 -25.27
C PRO A 496 22.03 -3.62 -25.25
N SER A 497 23.20 -3.14 -25.67
CA SER A 497 24.47 -3.78 -25.34
C SER A 497 24.79 -3.39 -23.91
N THR A 498 24.68 -4.37 -23.03
CA THR A 498 25.28 -4.37 -21.71
C THR A 498 26.78 -4.07 -21.83
N VAL A 499 27.19 -2.83 -21.55
CA VAL A 499 28.55 -2.55 -21.13
C VAL A 499 28.52 -1.58 -19.96
N LYS A 500 29.03 -2.12 -18.85
CA LYS A 500 29.37 -1.47 -17.60
C LYS A 500 30.20 -0.21 -17.88
N GLY A 501 29.72 0.93 -17.41
CA GLY A 501 30.58 2.08 -17.20
C GLY A 501 31.51 1.78 -16.03
N ASN A 502 32.81 1.72 -16.30
CA ASN A 502 33.83 2.02 -15.30
C ASN A 502 33.58 3.46 -14.81
N ILE A 503 32.84 3.59 -13.71
CA ILE A 503 32.70 4.81 -12.93
C ILE A 503 33.64 4.66 -11.74
N TYR A 504 34.96 4.69 -11.95
CA TYR A 504 35.92 4.97 -10.87
C TYR A 504 37.22 5.49 -11.47
N GLY A 505 37.47 6.78 -11.25
CA GLY A 505 38.71 7.47 -11.62
C GLY A 505 38.60 8.96 -11.30
N ASP A 506 38.95 9.29 -10.05
CA ASP A 506 39.41 10.59 -9.51
C ASP A 506 38.68 11.88 -9.90
N ASP A 507 37.85 12.38 -8.97
CA ASP A 507 37.93 13.80 -8.58
C ASP A 507 37.60 13.93 -7.09
N ASP A 508 38.60 13.65 -6.25
CA ASP A 508 38.67 14.07 -4.86
C ASP A 508 38.83 15.60 -4.80
N ASN A 509 37.74 16.35 -4.69
CA ASN A 509 37.80 17.67 -4.05
C ASN A 509 36.43 18.21 -3.60
N ALA A 510 36.13 18.04 -2.30
CA ALA A 510 35.41 18.97 -1.42
C ALA A 510 34.56 18.20 -0.39
N GLY A 511 35.00 18.17 0.88
CA GLY A 511 34.13 17.79 1.99
C GLY A 511 34.84 17.25 3.22
N GLU A 512 35.33 18.16 4.06
CA GLU A 512 35.33 18.08 5.54
C GLU A 512 36.20 17.03 6.25
N ASP A 513 37.33 17.52 6.78
CA ASP A 513 37.86 17.29 8.13
C ASP A 513 37.49 15.97 8.83
N ASN A 514 38.39 14.99 8.71
CA ASN A 514 38.55 13.96 9.74
C ASN A 514 40.01 13.46 9.79
N PRO A 515 40.82 13.87 10.78
CA PRO A 515 42.27 13.64 10.78
C PRO A 515 42.65 12.32 11.47
N GLU A 516 42.04 11.17 11.11
CA GLU A 516 42.36 9.93 11.84
C GLU A 516 42.26 8.60 11.07
N CYS A 517 42.41 8.59 9.74
CA CYS A 517 42.63 7.35 9.00
C CYS A 517 44.13 7.07 8.84
N GLN A 518 44.68 6.25 9.74
CA GLN A 518 46.07 5.80 9.67
C GLN A 518 46.26 4.88 8.45
N THR A 519 47.18 5.25 7.56
CA THR A 519 47.55 4.47 6.38
C THR A 519 47.95 3.04 6.75
N ARG A 520 47.63 2.07 5.88
CA ARG A 520 47.93 0.64 6.02
C ARG A 520 49.37 0.34 6.47
N GLU A 521 50.33 1.14 6.02
CA GLU A 521 51.74 1.03 6.39
C GLU A 521 51.99 1.40 7.86
N ARG A 522 51.26 2.37 8.41
CA ARG A 522 51.37 2.80 9.81
C ARG A 522 50.75 1.79 10.77
N ILE A 523 49.63 1.16 10.37
CA ILE A 523 49.03 0.03 11.10
C ILE A 523 49.98 -1.18 11.07
N LYS A 524 50.65 -1.43 9.94
CA LYS A 524 51.64 -2.49 9.80
C LYS A 524 52.86 -2.26 10.71
N MET A 525 53.39 -1.04 10.78
CA MET A 525 54.46 -0.69 11.72
C MET A 525 54.03 -0.85 13.18
N MET A 526 52.84 -0.38 13.56
CA MET A 526 52.34 -0.60 14.94
C MET A 526 52.17 -2.08 15.27
N GLY A 527 51.73 -2.90 14.30
CA GLY A 527 51.64 -4.35 14.46
C GLY A 527 53.01 -5.00 14.68
N GLU A 528 54.02 -4.59 13.91
CA GLU A 528 55.40 -5.07 14.05
C GLU A 528 56.02 -4.64 15.39
N ASP A 529 55.79 -3.41 15.84
CA ASP A 529 56.25 -2.91 17.16
C ASP A 529 55.58 -3.65 18.33
N LEU A 530 54.28 -3.94 18.23
CA LEU A 530 53.54 -4.68 19.26
C LEU A 530 54.03 -6.13 19.39
N ILE A 531 54.40 -6.75 18.26
CA ILE A 531 55.00 -8.09 18.21
C ILE A 531 56.43 -8.05 18.76
N GLY A 532 57.21 -7.00 18.47
CA GLY A 532 58.55 -6.77 19.03
C GLY A 532 58.53 -6.60 20.56
N LEU A 533 57.51 -5.94 21.10
CA LEU A 533 57.30 -5.77 22.55
C LEU A 533 56.91 -7.08 23.24
N LYS A 534 56.09 -7.93 22.60
CA LYS A 534 55.71 -9.25 23.14
C LYS A 534 56.78 -10.33 23.01
N THR A 535 57.75 -10.18 22.10
CA THR A 535 58.83 -11.17 21.88
C THR A 535 60.10 -10.93 22.69
N LYS A 536 60.24 -9.78 23.38
CA LYS A 536 61.27 -9.59 24.42
C LYS A 536 60.90 -10.31 25.71
N ARG A 537 61.33 -11.58 25.83
CA ARG A 537 61.35 -12.34 27.08
C ARG A 537 62.15 -11.59 28.16
N MET A 538 61.45 -11.00 29.12
CA MET A 538 62.01 -10.51 30.38
C MET A 538 62.67 -11.67 31.13
N LYS A 539 64.00 -11.61 31.33
CA LYS A 539 64.73 -12.48 32.25
C LYS A 539 64.29 -12.14 33.68
N LYS A 540 63.81 -13.14 34.42
CA LYS A 540 63.44 -13.02 35.85
C LYS A 540 64.66 -12.63 36.71
N PRO A 541 64.49 -11.78 37.74
CA PRO A 541 65.54 -11.53 38.71
C PRO A 541 65.67 -12.72 39.67
N LYS A 542 66.90 -13.19 39.90
CA LYS A 542 67.21 -14.12 41.00
C LYS A 542 67.38 -13.31 42.28
N GLY A 543 66.61 -13.67 43.30
CA GLY A 543 66.72 -13.09 44.62
C GLY A 543 67.89 -13.65 45.44
N LYS A 544 68.42 -12.73 46.27
CA LYS A 544 69.04 -12.87 47.61
C LYS A 544 70.36 -13.66 47.74
N LYS A 545 71.42 -12.91 48.07
CA LYS A 545 72.04 -12.92 49.40
C LYS A 545 72.57 -11.53 49.73
#